data_AF-A0A0M3AND9-F1
#
_entry.id   AF-A0A0M3AND9-F1
#
_cell.length_a   1.000
_cell.length_b   1.000
_cell.length_c   1.000
_cell.angle_alpha   90.00
_cell.angle_beta   90.00
_cell.angle_gamma   90.00
#
_symmetry.space_group_name_H-M   'P 1'
#
loop_
_entity.id
_entity.type
_entity.pdbx_description
1 polymer ?
#
loop_
_entity_poly.entity_id
_entity_poly.type
_entity_poly.pdbx_seq_one_letter_code
_entity_poly.pdbx_strand_id
1 'polypeptide(L)'
;MSLTLIAMAAAAATHTVQIDHGGTPVQASYTARPEFRTKTVGAKTPNRMDMQRCQWTATIVVDRALSHGPALSRTISSDKQFSGSEHGACTPGRQSGERNLAQHEGRIRDHLIAVAEADRAPLLAELDAVRKLASN
;
A
#
# COMPACT_ATOMS: atom_id res chain seq x y z
N MET A 1 25.81 4.98 -18.24
CA MET A 1 24.81 5.91 -17.71
C MET A 1 24.10 5.22 -16.56
N SER A 2 24.41 5.58 -15.32
CA SER A 2 23.87 4.93 -14.13
C SER A 2 22.52 5.54 -13.80
N LEU A 3 21.46 4.74 -13.79
CA LEU A 3 20.12 5.13 -13.35
C LEU A 3 20.07 5.05 -11.83
N THR A 4 20.15 6.19 -11.16
CA THR A 4 19.80 6.32 -9.74
C THR A 4 18.28 6.35 -9.61
N LEU A 5 17.71 5.26 -9.13
CA LEU A 5 16.31 5.20 -8.68
C LEU A 5 16.20 5.97 -7.37
N ILE A 6 15.69 7.20 -7.41
CA ILE A 6 15.24 7.90 -6.20
C ILE A 6 13.86 7.35 -5.88
N ALA A 7 13.81 6.33 -5.02
CA ALA A 7 12.57 5.90 -4.40
C ALA A 7 12.13 6.99 -3.43
N MET A 8 11.31 7.93 -3.89
CA MET A 8 10.51 8.75 -2.99
C MET A 8 9.46 7.83 -2.36
N ALA A 9 9.80 7.25 -1.21
CA ALA A 9 8.80 6.67 -0.34
C ALA A 9 7.90 7.82 0.12
N ALA A 10 6.79 8.04 -0.58
CA ALA A 10 5.61 8.62 0.06
C ALA A 10 5.46 7.86 1.38
N ALA A 11 5.41 8.56 2.52
CA ALA A 11 5.38 7.95 3.84
C ALA A 11 4.20 6.96 3.86
N ALA A 12 4.52 5.71 3.57
CA ALA A 12 3.57 4.63 3.53
C ALA A 12 3.10 4.49 4.96
N ALA A 13 1.79 4.65 5.20
CA ALA A 13 1.26 4.39 6.52
C ALA A 13 1.70 2.98 6.93
N THR A 14 2.28 2.87 8.12
CA THR A 14 2.71 1.60 8.70
C THR A 14 1.95 1.37 10.00
N HIS A 15 1.46 0.16 10.18
CA HIS A 15 0.88 -0.33 11.41
C HIS A 15 1.70 -1.51 11.92
N THR A 16 2.04 -1.50 13.21
CA THR A 16 2.89 -2.54 13.81
C THR A 16 2.17 -3.20 14.97
N VAL A 17 2.25 -4.53 15.03
CA VAL A 17 1.71 -5.34 16.12
C VAL A 17 2.80 -6.17 16.76
N GLN A 18 2.64 -6.46 18.05
CA GLN A 18 3.44 -7.44 18.79
C GLN A 18 2.62 -8.73 18.94
N ILE A 19 3.25 -9.86 18.65
CA ILE A 19 2.64 -11.19 18.77
C ILE A 19 3.55 -12.02 19.66
N ASP A 20 3.03 -12.57 20.74
CA ASP A 20 3.72 -13.61 21.49
C ASP A 20 3.53 -14.95 20.77
N HIS A 21 4.65 -15.57 20.37
CA HIS A 21 4.66 -16.90 19.80
C HIS A 21 5.69 -17.77 20.52
N GLY A 22 5.21 -18.76 21.28
CA GLY A 22 6.07 -19.68 22.02
C GLY A 22 6.97 -19.00 23.06
N GLY A 23 6.53 -17.88 23.66
CA GLY A 23 7.31 -17.11 24.63
C GLY A 23 8.35 -16.19 24.00
N THR A 24 8.38 -16.09 22.67
CA THR A 24 9.24 -15.14 21.94
C THR A 24 8.37 -14.04 21.35
N PRO A 25 8.63 -12.76 21.64
CA PRO A 25 7.92 -11.67 21.01
C PRO A 25 8.34 -11.53 19.55
N VAL A 26 7.36 -11.49 18.66
CA VAL A 26 7.53 -11.25 17.22
C VAL A 26 6.83 -9.95 16.86
N GLN A 27 7.57 -9.02 16.26
CA GLN A 27 6.99 -7.81 15.70
C GLN A 27 6.58 -8.05 14.25
N ALA A 28 5.35 -7.73 13.90
CA ALA A 28 4.90 -7.68 12.51
C ALA A 28 4.57 -6.24 12.12
N SER A 29 5.13 -5.77 11.00
CA SER A 29 4.86 -4.44 10.43
C SER A 29 4.07 -4.59 9.13
N TYR A 30 2.97 -3.86 9.02
CA TYR A 30 2.06 -3.79 7.89
C TYR A 30 2.18 -2.42 7.24
N THR A 31 2.72 -2.35 6.03
CA THR A 31 3.00 -1.10 5.31
C THR A 31 2.10 -0.98 4.09
N ALA A 32 1.38 0.14 3.97
CA ALA A 32 0.54 0.43 2.83
C ALA A 32 1.36 0.86 1.62
N ARG A 33 1.30 0.10 0.53
CA ARG A 33 1.85 0.45 -0.77
C ARG A 33 0.72 0.80 -1.74
N PRO A 34 0.51 2.08 -2.08
CA PRO A 34 -0.49 2.47 -3.05
C PRO A 34 0.01 2.21 -4.49
N GLU A 35 -0.81 1.50 -5.26
CA GLU A 35 -0.63 1.33 -6.71
C GLU A 35 -1.56 2.28 -7.46
N PHE A 36 -0.98 3.22 -8.22
CA PHE A 36 -1.76 4.22 -8.94
C PHE A 36 -2.05 3.82 -10.39
N ARG A 37 -3.29 4.07 -10.80
CA ARG A 37 -3.72 4.07 -12.20
C ARG A 37 -4.32 5.43 -12.52
N THR A 38 -3.99 5.96 -13.69
CA THR A 38 -4.54 7.25 -14.15
C THR A 38 -5.13 7.13 -15.54
N LYS A 39 -6.13 7.95 -15.83
CA LYS A 39 -6.80 8.01 -17.13
C LYS A 39 -7.27 9.43 -17.42
N THR A 40 -6.87 9.94 -18.58
CA THR A 40 -7.47 11.18 -19.11
C THR A 40 -8.85 10.86 -19.69
N VAL A 41 -9.85 11.59 -19.25
CA VAL A 41 -11.22 11.55 -19.79
C VAL A 41 -11.62 12.94 -20.28
N GLY A 42 -12.59 13.01 -21.20
CA GLY A 42 -13.05 14.28 -21.77
C GLY A 42 -12.34 14.67 -23.05
N ALA A 43 -12.96 15.59 -23.80
CA ALA A 43 -12.49 16.02 -25.11
C ALA A 43 -11.49 17.17 -25.00
N LYS A 44 -10.44 17.10 -25.81
CA LYS A 44 -9.58 18.24 -26.11
C LYS A 44 -10.06 18.88 -27.40
N THR A 45 -10.71 20.04 -27.34
CA THR A 45 -11.22 20.74 -28.52
C THR A 45 -10.45 22.04 -28.76
N PRO A 46 -9.91 22.29 -29.97
CA PRO A 46 -9.29 23.56 -30.31
C PRO A 46 -10.29 24.72 -30.14
N ASN A 47 -9.80 25.89 -29.68
CA ASN A 47 -10.59 27.12 -29.51
C ASN A 47 -11.77 27.02 -28.53
N ARG A 48 -11.74 26.05 -27.59
CA ARG A 48 -12.71 25.91 -26.49
C ARG A 48 -11.97 25.67 -25.18
N MET A 49 -12.65 25.93 -24.07
CA MET A 49 -12.12 25.61 -22.74
C MET A 49 -11.87 24.09 -22.63
N ASP A 50 -10.74 23.72 -22.05
CA ASP A 50 -10.37 22.32 -21.85
C ASP A 50 -11.38 21.64 -20.92
N MET A 51 -11.98 20.55 -21.41
CA MET A 51 -12.91 19.72 -20.65
C MET A 51 -12.26 18.40 -20.19
N GLN A 52 -10.96 18.24 -20.43
CA GLN A 52 -10.22 17.07 -19.97
C GLN A 52 -10.17 17.04 -18.45
N ARG A 53 -10.24 15.83 -17.92
CA ARG A 53 -10.03 15.54 -16.52
C ARG A 53 -9.09 14.37 -16.38
N CYS A 54 -8.19 14.45 -15.41
CA CYS A 54 -7.34 13.35 -15.02
C CYS A 54 -8.03 12.59 -13.91
N GLN A 55 -8.56 11.42 -14.22
CA GLN A 55 -9.05 10.49 -13.21
C GLN A 55 -7.88 9.67 -12.68
N TRP A 56 -7.88 9.43 -11.38
CA TRP A 56 -6.91 8.57 -10.72
C TRP A 56 -7.61 7.58 -9.80
N THR A 57 -7.02 6.40 -9.68
CA THR A 57 -7.38 5.36 -8.72
C THR A 57 -6.10 4.90 -8.04
N ALA A 58 -6.14 4.77 -6.72
CA ALA A 58 -5.10 4.18 -5.89
C ALA A 58 -5.63 2.89 -5.28
N THR A 59 -5.05 1.75 -5.62
CA THR A 59 -5.31 0.47 -4.95
C THR A 59 -4.31 0.30 -3.82
N ILE A 60 -4.79 0.04 -2.60
CA ILE A 60 -3.92 -0.20 -1.47
C ILE A 60 -3.52 -1.67 -1.42
N VAL A 61 -2.24 -1.93 -1.61
CA VAL A 61 -1.61 -3.21 -1.35
C VAL A 61 -0.94 -3.11 0.02
N VAL A 62 -0.97 -4.17 0.83
CA VAL A 62 -0.34 -4.16 2.17
C VAL A 62 0.83 -5.14 2.18
N ASP A 63 2.01 -4.66 2.53
CA ASP A 63 3.17 -5.53 2.76
C ASP A 63 3.33 -5.80 4.24
N ARG A 64 3.39 -7.09 4.59
CA ARG A 64 3.73 -7.55 5.94
C ARG A 64 5.18 -7.98 5.97
N ALA A 65 5.92 -7.47 6.94
CA ALA A 65 7.27 -7.93 7.28
C ALA A 65 7.35 -8.24 8.77
N LEU A 66 8.28 -9.11 9.16
CA LEU A 66 8.56 -9.42 10.56
C LEU A 66 9.90 -8.81 10.98
N SER A 67 10.07 -8.46 12.26
CA SER A 67 11.35 -7.94 12.78
C SER A 67 12.50 -8.94 12.64
N HIS A 68 12.18 -10.23 12.62
CA HIS A 68 13.14 -11.31 12.49
C HIS A 68 12.66 -12.31 11.44
N GLY A 69 13.58 -12.69 10.54
CA GLY A 69 13.34 -13.71 9.51
C GLY A 69 12.62 -13.17 8.26
N PRO A 70 13.30 -13.01 7.11
CA PRO A 70 12.65 -12.59 5.88
C PRO A 70 11.65 -13.63 5.33
N ALA A 71 11.73 -14.88 5.83
CA ALA A 71 10.98 -16.04 5.35
C ALA A 71 9.45 -15.90 5.41
N LEU A 72 8.92 -14.98 6.23
CA LEU A 72 7.47 -14.78 6.42
C LEU A 72 6.98 -13.39 5.94
N SER A 73 7.82 -12.67 5.21
CA SER A 73 7.39 -11.43 4.55
C SER A 73 6.43 -11.77 3.42
N ARG A 74 5.30 -11.05 3.34
CA ARG A 74 4.31 -11.28 2.27
C ARG A 74 3.57 -10.03 1.89
N THR A 75 3.11 -10.02 0.64
CA THR A 75 2.13 -9.05 0.18
C THR A 75 0.72 -9.59 0.41
N ILE A 76 -0.10 -8.80 1.11
CA ILE A 76 -1.51 -9.02 1.37
C ILE A 76 -2.29 -8.11 0.41
N SER A 77 -2.85 -8.72 -0.62
CA SER A 77 -3.76 -8.03 -1.52
C SER A 77 -5.02 -7.62 -0.76
N SER A 78 -5.46 -6.38 -0.96
CA SER A 78 -6.73 -5.88 -0.44
C SER A 78 -7.53 -5.20 -1.55
N ASP A 79 -8.84 -5.15 -1.39
CA ASP A 79 -9.77 -4.49 -2.31
C ASP A 79 -9.91 -2.98 -2.03
N LYS A 80 -9.20 -2.45 -1.04
CA LYS A 80 -9.27 -1.05 -0.65
C LYS A 80 -8.76 -0.14 -1.77
N GLN A 81 -9.66 0.70 -2.26
CA GLN A 81 -9.36 1.66 -3.32
C GLN A 81 -9.78 3.07 -2.94
N PHE A 82 -9.03 4.04 -3.44
CA PHE A 82 -9.37 5.45 -3.41
C PHE A 82 -9.37 5.98 -4.85
N SER A 83 -10.24 6.92 -5.16
CA SER A 83 -10.30 7.50 -6.49
C SER A 83 -10.66 8.97 -6.43
N GLY A 84 -10.31 9.68 -7.50
CA GLY A 84 -10.60 11.10 -7.63
C GLY A 84 -10.39 11.61 -9.05
N SER A 85 -10.62 12.91 -9.23
CA SER A 85 -10.50 13.55 -10.52
C SER A 85 -10.04 15.00 -10.41
N GLU A 86 -9.00 15.35 -11.16
CA GLU A 86 -8.50 16.72 -11.31
C GLU A 86 -8.79 17.28 -12.71
N HIS A 87 -8.77 18.60 -12.84
CA HIS A 87 -8.90 19.28 -14.15
C HIS A 87 -7.65 19.09 -15.02
N GLY A 88 -7.85 19.04 -16.34
CA GLY A 88 -6.83 18.84 -17.35
C GLY A 88 -6.44 17.37 -17.55
N ALA A 89 -5.62 17.11 -18.57
CA ALA A 89 -5.10 15.76 -18.85
C ALA A 89 -4.18 15.22 -17.75
N CYS A 90 -4.04 13.89 -17.69
CA CYS A 90 -2.98 13.24 -16.93
C CYS A 90 -1.64 13.45 -17.66
N THR A 91 -0.65 14.00 -16.97
CA THR A 91 0.69 14.25 -17.52
C THR A 91 1.74 13.50 -16.70
N PRO A 92 2.82 12.97 -17.33
CA PRO A 92 3.93 12.40 -16.60
C PRO A 92 4.48 13.38 -15.54
N GLY A 93 4.81 12.89 -14.35
CA GLY A 93 5.26 13.71 -13.22
C GLY A 93 4.15 14.42 -12.43
N ARG A 94 2.90 14.40 -12.89
CA ARG A 94 1.77 14.94 -12.12
C ARG A 94 1.31 13.94 -11.07
N GLN A 95 1.79 14.13 -9.84
CA GLN A 95 1.45 13.33 -8.65
C GLN A 95 0.07 13.70 -8.05
N SER A 96 -0.95 13.86 -8.89
CA SER A 96 -2.31 14.20 -8.44
C SER A 96 -2.89 13.16 -7.49
N GLY A 97 -2.76 11.87 -7.84
CA GLY A 97 -3.21 10.78 -6.99
C GLY A 97 -2.54 10.79 -5.61
N GLU A 98 -1.21 10.94 -5.55
CA GLU A 98 -0.43 10.90 -4.31
C GLU A 98 -0.82 12.03 -3.34
N ARG A 99 -0.93 13.27 -3.85
CA ARG A 99 -1.34 14.42 -3.02
C ARG A 99 -2.76 14.27 -2.47
N ASN A 100 -3.69 13.74 -3.25
CA ASN A 100 -5.06 13.53 -2.79
C ASN A 100 -5.15 12.32 -1.84
N LEU A 101 -4.33 11.29 -2.05
CA LEU A 101 -4.28 10.12 -1.18
C LEU A 101 -3.84 10.48 0.25
N ALA A 102 -2.98 11.48 0.42
CA ALA A 102 -2.59 11.98 1.74
C ALA A 102 -3.80 12.42 2.60
N GLN A 103 -4.89 12.88 1.98
CA GLN A 103 -6.13 13.24 2.68
C GLN A 103 -6.89 12.02 3.22
N HIS A 104 -6.49 10.81 2.83
CA HIS A 104 -7.08 9.55 3.26
C HIS A 104 -6.23 8.78 4.28
N GLU A 105 -5.18 9.39 4.83
CA GLU A 105 -4.24 8.73 5.75
C GLU A 105 -4.94 8.01 6.91
N GLY A 106 -5.94 8.64 7.54
CA GLY A 106 -6.73 8.01 8.60
C GLY A 106 -7.43 6.72 8.14
N ARG A 107 -8.08 6.76 6.97
CA ARG A 107 -8.76 5.58 6.40
C ARG A 107 -7.80 4.48 5.96
N ILE A 108 -6.57 4.83 5.60
CA ILE A 108 -5.51 3.88 5.28
C ILE A 108 -5.01 3.23 6.58
N ARG A 109 -4.83 4.02 7.64
CA ARG A 109 -4.43 3.51 8.97
C ARG A 109 -5.46 2.52 9.53
N ASP A 110 -6.74 2.87 9.48
CA ASP A 110 -7.83 1.97 9.90
C ASP A 110 -7.86 0.67 9.09
N HIS A 111 -7.58 0.79 7.79
CA HIS A 111 -7.48 -0.38 6.90
C HIS A 111 -6.32 -1.30 7.27
N LEU A 112 -5.15 -0.74 7.61
CA LEU A 112 -4.00 -1.53 8.05
C LEU A 112 -4.27 -2.27 9.36
N ILE A 113 -5.00 -1.66 10.30
CA ILE A 113 -5.45 -2.31 11.52
C ILE A 113 -6.35 -3.50 11.18
N ALA A 114 -7.38 -3.29 10.35
CA ALA A 114 -8.29 -4.37 9.94
C ALA A 114 -7.57 -5.51 9.21
N VAL A 115 -6.58 -5.20 8.36
CA VAL A 115 -5.74 -6.21 7.69
C VAL A 115 -4.91 -6.99 8.71
N ALA A 116 -4.28 -6.32 9.68
CA ALA A 116 -3.49 -6.98 10.70
C ALA A 116 -4.35 -7.90 11.59
N GLU A 117 -5.56 -7.47 11.94
CA GLU A 117 -6.52 -8.28 12.70
C GLU A 117 -6.92 -9.54 11.94
N ALA A 118 -7.29 -9.40 10.65
CA ALA A 118 -7.67 -10.52 9.80
C ALA A 118 -6.49 -11.49 9.52
N ASP A 119 -5.27 -10.96 9.45
CA ASP A 119 -4.06 -11.72 9.17
C ASP A 119 -3.47 -12.43 10.40
N ARG A 120 -3.97 -12.14 11.62
CA ARG A 120 -3.43 -12.69 12.86
C ARG A 120 -3.41 -14.23 12.90
N ALA A 121 -4.53 -14.88 12.59
CA ALA A 121 -4.61 -16.34 12.63
C ALA A 121 -3.72 -17.00 11.54
N PRO A 122 -3.75 -16.55 10.27
CA PRO A 122 -2.79 -17.00 9.26
C PRO A 122 -1.33 -16.86 9.69
N LEU A 123 -0.94 -15.70 10.24
CA LEU A 123 0.43 -15.45 10.67
C LEU A 123 0.87 -16.39 11.80
N LEU A 124 0.02 -16.67 12.78
CA LEU A 124 0.32 -17.63 13.84
C LEU A 124 0.55 -19.04 13.29
N ALA A 125 -0.25 -19.46 12.31
CA ALA A 125 -0.08 -20.75 11.65
C ALA A 125 1.24 -20.83 10.86
N GLU A 126 1.62 -19.75 10.18
CA GLU A 126 2.90 -19.65 9.48
C GLU A 126 4.10 -19.73 10.45
N LEU A 127 4.04 -19.03 11.58
CA LEU A 127 5.05 -19.08 12.64
C LEU A 127 5.19 -20.49 13.24
N ASP A 128 4.07 -21.17 13.47
CA ASP A 128 4.07 -22.55 13.94
C ASP A 128 4.69 -23.51 12.92
N ALA A 129 4.41 -23.33 11.63
CA ALA A 129 5.00 -24.14 10.57
C ALA A 129 6.52 -23.99 10.52
N VAL A 130 7.03 -22.76 10.58
CA VAL A 130 8.49 -22.49 10.60
C VAL A 130 9.15 -23.11 11.83
N ARG A 131 8.53 -22.98 13.01
CA ARG A 131 9.06 -23.58 14.24
C ARG A 131 9.16 -25.10 14.13
N LYS A 132 8.13 -25.77 13.61
CA LYS A 132 8.13 -27.23 13.40
C LYS A 132 9.23 -27.67 12.42
N LEU A 133 9.50 -26.88 11.39
CA LEU A 133 10.59 -27.16 10.44
C LEU A 133 11.97 -27.01 11.08
N ALA A 134 12.15 -26.03 11.98
CA ALA A 134 13.43 -25.80 12.66
C ALA A 134 13.73 -26.82 13.78
N SER A 135 12.72 -27.56 14.27
CA SER A 135 12.87 -28.56 15.33
C SER A 135 13.09 -30.00 14.82
N ASN A 136 13.13 -30.22 13.51
CA ASN A 136 13.49 -31.50 12.89
C ASN A 136 14.94 -31.46 12.37
#